data_AF-A0A067BNZ1-F1
#
_entry.id   AF-A0A067BNZ1-F1
#
_cell.length_a   1.000
_cell.length_b   1.000
_cell.length_c   1.000
_cell.angle_alpha   90.00
_cell.angle_beta   90.00
_cell.angle_gamma   90.00
#
_symmetry.space_group_name_H-M   'P 1'
#
loop_
_entity.id
_entity.type
_entity.pdbx_description
1 polymer ?
#
loop_
_entity_poly.entity_id
_entity_poly.type
_entity_poly.pdbx_seq_one_letter_code
_entity_poly.pdbx_strand_id
1 'polypeptide(L)'
;MKTAFLLLTLSAAATATSQQQFKVCKTHEDCNQGFFCRPTDDKAFSMCQPGDRPASGSTTAPKPTDDPAAGKGKQFDPCTSNASCGKGLFCKQTDKPLDGKYFSMCQPNEGCAKLYGQCGGKGFSGPSCCGNNNACKHQDEWYAQCVPASHAMASEASCTNVSVEGDATYCIEGAICGGAGDKCPKKGDVA
;
A
#
# COMPACT_ATOMS: atom_id res chain seq x y z
N MET A 1 17.74 11.06 -62.61
CA MET A 1 18.35 10.00 -61.79
C MET A 1 17.53 9.86 -60.52
N LYS A 2 16.93 8.66 -60.38
CA LYS A 2 16.24 8.02 -59.24
C LYS A 2 15.80 8.90 -58.06
N THR A 3 14.48 9.14 -58.03
CA THR A 3 13.66 9.42 -56.86
C THR A 3 13.68 8.24 -55.89
N ALA A 4 14.24 8.45 -54.69
CA ALA A 4 14.17 7.51 -53.58
C ALA A 4 13.16 8.02 -52.56
N PHE A 5 11.91 7.57 -52.67
CA PHE A 5 10.89 7.71 -51.62
C PHE A 5 11.21 6.68 -50.52
N LEU A 6 11.78 7.14 -49.41
CA LEU A 6 11.89 6.34 -48.19
C LEU A 6 10.48 6.16 -47.59
N LEU A 7 9.90 4.99 -47.76
CA LEU A 7 8.73 4.54 -47.00
C LEU A 7 9.17 4.25 -45.56
N LEU A 8 8.99 5.24 -44.68
CA LEU A 8 9.00 5.04 -43.24
C LEU A 8 7.77 4.21 -42.85
N THR A 9 7.99 2.93 -42.58
CA THR A 9 6.98 2.02 -42.00
C THR A 9 6.71 2.46 -40.56
N LEU A 10 5.73 3.36 -40.41
CA LEU A 10 5.22 3.79 -39.13
C LEU A 10 4.66 2.57 -38.38
N SER A 11 5.39 2.12 -37.36
CA SER A 11 4.98 0.99 -36.52
C SER A 11 3.82 1.44 -35.62
N ALA A 12 2.59 1.32 -36.12
CA ALA A 12 1.35 1.64 -35.40
C ALA A 12 0.99 0.56 -34.35
N ALA A 13 1.96 0.10 -33.56
CA ALA A 13 1.76 -0.97 -32.57
C ALA A 13 1.55 -0.45 -31.13
N ALA A 14 1.86 0.83 -30.85
CA ALA A 14 1.84 1.35 -29.47
C ALA A 14 0.49 1.93 -29.01
N THR A 15 -0.45 2.23 -29.93
CA THR A 15 -1.75 2.84 -29.60
C THR A 15 -2.89 1.84 -29.41
N ALA A 16 -2.72 0.58 -29.83
CA ALA A 16 -3.77 -0.44 -29.75
C ALA A 16 -3.92 -1.08 -28.35
N THR A 17 -2.86 -1.06 -27.53
CA THR A 17 -2.81 -1.73 -26.21
C THR A 17 -3.76 -1.08 -25.19
N SER A 18 -4.01 0.22 -25.29
CA SER A 18 -4.88 0.96 -24.36
C SER A 18 -6.37 0.86 -24.71
N GLN A 19 -6.70 0.55 -25.97
CA GLN A 19 -8.09 0.56 -26.46
C GLN A 19 -8.87 -0.73 -26.18
N GLN A 20 -8.20 -1.85 -25.86
CA GLN A 20 -8.86 -3.13 -25.57
C GLN A 20 -9.03 -3.43 -24.08
N GLN A 21 -8.33 -2.72 -23.19
CA GLN A 21 -8.58 -2.81 -21.77
C GLN A 21 -10.01 -2.31 -21.50
N PHE A 22 -10.83 -3.12 -20.83
CA PHE A 22 -12.25 -2.89 -20.55
C PHE A 22 -13.24 -3.15 -21.71
N LYS A 23 -12.78 -3.63 -22.88
CA LYS A 23 -13.69 -4.07 -23.95
C LYS A 23 -14.57 -5.22 -23.46
N VAL A 24 -15.89 -5.11 -23.63
CA VAL A 24 -16.83 -6.18 -23.29
C VAL A 24 -16.53 -7.44 -24.13
N CYS A 25 -16.49 -8.59 -23.46
CA CYS A 25 -16.19 -9.90 -24.03
C CYS A 25 -17.14 -10.94 -23.45
N LYS A 26 -17.29 -12.07 -24.13
CA LYS A 26 -18.00 -13.26 -23.63
C LYS A 26 -17.04 -14.40 -23.37
N THR A 27 -16.00 -14.50 -24.18
CA THR A 27 -14.97 -15.54 -24.13
C THR A 27 -13.59 -14.92 -24.26
N HIS A 28 -12.54 -15.66 -23.89
CA HIS A 28 -11.17 -15.17 -24.02
C HIS A 28 -10.77 -14.91 -25.48
N GLU A 29 -11.44 -15.54 -26.45
CA GLU A 29 -11.23 -15.36 -27.88
C GLU A 29 -11.66 -13.98 -28.38
N ASP A 30 -12.57 -13.32 -27.66
CA ASP A 30 -13.00 -11.95 -27.96
C ASP A 30 -11.93 -10.90 -27.59
N CYS A 31 -10.87 -11.33 -26.90
CA CYS A 31 -9.75 -10.51 -26.45
C CYS A 31 -8.48 -10.82 -27.27
N ASN A 32 -7.75 -9.76 -27.60
CA ASN A 32 -6.48 -9.85 -28.34
C ASN A 32 -5.42 -10.61 -27.52
N GLN A 33 -4.33 -11.01 -28.19
CA GLN A 33 -3.19 -11.64 -27.52
C GLN A 33 -2.64 -10.74 -26.39
N GLY A 34 -2.34 -11.35 -25.24
CA GLY A 34 -1.96 -10.63 -24.02
C GLY A 34 -3.14 -10.11 -23.18
N PHE A 35 -4.39 -10.41 -23.59
CA PHE A 35 -5.59 -10.11 -22.84
C PHE A 35 -6.45 -11.36 -22.62
N PHE A 36 -7.14 -11.39 -21.47
CA PHE A 36 -8.10 -12.43 -21.15
C PHE A 36 -9.43 -11.82 -20.70
N CYS A 37 -10.52 -12.47 -21.09
CA CYS A 37 -11.86 -12.08 -20.68
C CYS A 37 -12.10 -12.40 -19.21
N ARG A 38 -12.50 -11.40 -18.41
CA ARG A 38 -12.78 -11.55 -16.98
C ARG A 38 -14.15 -10.95 -16.63
N PRO A 39 -14.99 -11.64 -15.86
CA PRO A 39 -16.28 -11.08 -15.42
C PRO A 39 -16.07 -9.89 -14.49
N THR A 40 -17.01 -8.94 -14.55
CA THR A 40 -17.13 -7.85 -13.57
C THR A 40 -17.68 -8.37 -12.25
N ASP A 41 -17.46 -7.61 -11.17
CA ASP A 41 -17.85 -8.02 -9.81
C ASP A 41 -19.37 -8.17 -9.64
N ASP A 42 -20.16 -7.42 -10.42
CA ASP A 42 -21.62 -7.53 -10.50
C ASP A 42 -22.10 -8.69 -11.39
N LYS A 43 -21.17 -9.40 -12.05
CA LYS A 43 -21.43 -10.47 -13.03
C LYS A 43 -22.33 -10.05 -14.20
N ALA A 44 -22.57 -8.76 -14.39
CA ALA A 44 -23.46 -8.26 -15.42
C ALA A 44 -22.86 -8.41 -16.82
N PHE A 45 -21.53 -8.34 -16.93
CA PHE A 45 -20.79 -8.54 -18.17
C PHE A 45 -19.36 -9.00 -17.90
N SER A 46 -18.59 -9.28 -18.95
CA SER A 46 -17.16 -9.58 -18.84
C SER A 46 -16.37 -8.62 -19.71
N MET A 47 -15.12 -8.34 -19.34
CA MET A 47 -14.27 -7.38 -20.04
C MET A 47 -12.83 -7.90 -20.18
N CYS A 48 -12.15 -7.49 -21.25
CA CYS A 48 -10.77 -7.86 -21.51
C CYS A 48 -9.83 -7.13 -20.53
N GLN A 49 -8.99 -7.90 -19.85
CA GLN A 49 -7.95 -7.41 -18.94
C GLN A 49 -6.57 -7.88 -19.42
N PRO A 50 -5.52 -7.06 -19.26
CA PRO A 50 -4.16 -7.45 -19.64
C PRO A 50 -3.66 -8.56 -18.72
N GLY A 51 -3.00 -9.56 -19.31
CA GLY A 51 -2.43 -10.69 -18.58
C GLY A 51 -2.52 -12.01 -19.36
N ASP A 52 -1.79 -13.00 -18.85
CA ASP A 52 -1.80 -14.34 -19.42
C ASP A 52 -3.12 -15.07 -19.11
N ARG A 53 -3.67 -15.75 -20.12
CA ARG A 53 -4.89 -16.55 -19.95
C ARG A 53 -4.61 -17.65 -18.91
N PRO A 54 -5.41 -17.79 -17.85
CA PRO A 54 -5.22 -18.87 -16.89
C PRO A 54 -5.39 -20.22 -17.60
N ALA A 55 -4.42 -21.11 -17.40
CA ALA A 55 -4.48 -22.46 -17.94
C ALA A 55 -5.57 -23.26 -17.21
N SER A 56 -6.72 -23.41 -17.87
CA SER A 56 -7.79 -24.36 -17.56
C SER A 56 -8.71 -24.05 -16.35
N GLY A 57 -9.99 -23.82 -16.65
CA GLY A 57 -11.01 -24.72 -16.12
C GLY A 57 -11.75 -24.37 -14.83
N SER A 58 -11.79 -23.13 -14.35
CA SER A 58 -12.78 -22.73 -13.34
C SER A 58 -13.73 -21.68 -13.90
N THR A 59 -14.90 -22.14 -14.36
CA THR A 59 -16.04 -21.30 -14.78
C THR A 59 -16.80 -20.69 -13.60
N THR A 60 -16.24 -20.74 -12.39
CA THR A 60 -16.83 -20.12 -11.21
C THR A 60 -15.90 -19.04 -10.68
N ALA A 61 -16.32 -17.80 -10.86
CA ALA A 61 -15.80 -16.68 -10.08
C ALA A 61 -15.99 -17.01 -8.58
N PRO A 62 -14.97 -16.84 -7.73
CA PRO A 62 -15.12 -16.98 -6.29
C PRO A 62 -16.28 -16.12 -5.80
N LYS A 63 -17.21 -16.73 -5.06
CA LYS A 63 -18.34 -16.04 -4.44
C LYS A 63 -17.81 -15.02 -3.41
N PRO A 64 -18.22 -13.73 -3.45
CA PRO A 64 -17.71 -12.72 -2.50
C PRO A 64 -18.23 -12.84 -1.06
N THR A 65 -18.92 -13.92 -0.68
CA THR A 65 -19.71 -13.92 0.57
C THR A 65 -19.52 -15.09 1.51
N ASP A 66 -18.59 -16.00 1.25
CA ASP A 66 -18.18 -16.99 2.26
C ASP A 66 -16.64 -16.98 2.36
N ASP A 67 -16.06 -15.95 2.98
CA ASP A 67 -15.29 -16.23 4.21
C ASP A 67 -14.88 -14.94 4.97
N PRO A 68 -14.91 -14.99 6.32
CA PRO A 68 -14.70 -13.87 7.22
C PRO A 68 -13.23 -13.74 7.61
N ALA A 69 -12.66 -12.54 7.43
CA ALA A 69 -11.32 -12.15 7.91
C ALA A 69 -10.12 -12.97 7.36
N ALA A 70 -8.96 -12.33 7.36
CA ALA A 70 -7.64 -12.95 7.17
C ALA A 70 -7.24 -13.44 5.75
N GLY A 71 -7.01 -12.48 4.84
CA GLY A 71 -6.22 -12.75 3.63
C GLY A 71 -5.66 -11.47 3.02
N LYS A 72 -4.34 -11.28 3.14
CA LYS A 72 -3.53 -10.19 2.56
C LYS A 72 -3.90 -9.92 1.07
N GLY A 73 -4.65 -8.86 0.77
CA GLY A 73 -5.11 -8.52 -0.59
C GLY A 73 -3.97 -8.41 -1.61
N LYS A 74 -4.19 -8.93 -2.81
CA LYS A 74 -3.21 -8.94 -3.91
C LYS A 74 -3.18 -7.58 -4.61
N GLN A 75 -2.20 -7.41 -5.48
CA GLN A 75 -2.07 -6.18 -6.27
C GLN A 75 -3.31 -5.98 -7.14
N PHE A 76 -3.86 -4.76 -7.10
CA PHE A 76 -5.10 -4.27 -7.71
C PHE A 76 -6.41 -4.74 -7.06
N ASP A 77 -6.36 -5.47 -5.95
CA ASP A 77 -7.57 -5.81 -5.22
C ASP A 77 -8.20 -4.54 -4.59
N PRO A 78 -9.54 -4.41 -4.57
CA PRO A 78 -10.21 -3.34 -3.87
C PRO A 78 -9.83 -3.31 -2.39
N CYS A 79 -9.67 -2.13 -1.83
CA CYS A 79 -9.26 -1.96 -0.46
C CYS A 79 -9.96 -0.75 0.18
N THR A 80 -10.05 -0.78 1.51
CA THR A 80 -10.54 0.35 2.31
C THR A 80 -9.44 0.90 3.23
N SER A 81 -8.35 0.15 3.39
CA SER A 81 -7.18 0.54 4.18
C SER A 81 -5.96 -0.30 3.79
N ASN A 82 -4.76 0.14 4.21
CA ASN A 82 -3.52 -0.62 4.03
C ASN A 82 -3.56 -2.01 4.71
N ALA A 83 -4.39 -2.20 5.73
CA ALA A 83 -4.57 -3.50 6.40
C ALA A 83 -5.21 -4.55 5.47
N SER A 84 -5.98 -4.11 4.49
CA SER A 84 -6.59 -4.97 3.47
C SER A 84 -5.57 -5.50 2.45
N CYS A 85 -4.36 -4.94 2.40
CA CYS A 85 -3.37 -5.22 1.37
C CYS A 85 -2.25 -6.16 1.82
N GLY A 86 -1.66 -6.81 0.82
CA GLY A 86 -0.49 -7.66 0.93
C GLY A 86 0.74 -6.96 1.47
N LYS A 87 1.73 -7.73 1.95
CA LYS A 87 3.02 -7.15 2.35
C LYS A 87 3.61 -6.38 1.16
N GLY A 88 4.00 -5.12 1.39
CA GLY A 88 4.54 -4.23 0.35
C GLY A 88 3.50 -3.57 -0.55
N LEU A 89 2.21 -3.82 -0.32
CA LEU A 89 1.09 -3.20 -1.04
C LEU A 89 0.35 -2.22 -0.13
N PHE A 90 -0.10 -1.13 -0.71
CA PHE A 90 -0.77 -0.03 -0.03
C PHE A 90 -2.09 0.25 -0.72
N CYS A 91 -3.10 0.54 0.07
CA CYS A 91 -4.38 0.97 -0.44
C CYS A 91 -4.23 2.39 -0.99
N LYS A 92 -4.29 2.55 -2.31
CA LYS A 92 -4.18 3.86 -2.96
C LYS A 92 -5.47 4.14 -3.71
N GLN A 93 -5.89 5.40 -3.69
CA GLN A 93 -7.02 5.88 -4.49
C GLN A 93 -6.55 6.02 -5.95
N THR A 94 -7.37 5.60 -6.91
CA THR A 94 -7.01 5.69 -8.33
C THR A 94 -6.99 7.15 -8.80
N ASP A 95 -5.99 7.51 -9.60
CA ASP A 95 -5.85 8.86 -10.17
C ASP A 95 -6.93 9.17 -11.22
N LYS A 96 -7.55 8.13 -11.80
CA LYS A 96 -8.70 8.25 -12.70
C LYS A 96 -9.94 7.62 -12.05
N PRO A 97 -11.06 8.38 -11.95
CA PRO A 97 -12.33 7.81 -11.56
C PRO A 97 -12.89 6.94 -12.70
N LEU A 98 -13.41 5.75 -12.38
CA LEU A 98 -14.39 5.08 -13.23
C LEU A 98 -15.77 5.60 -12.85
N ASP A 99 -16.56 6.01 -13.84
CA ASP A 99 -17.96 6.47 -13.65
C ASP A 99 -18.13 7.62 -12.62
N GLY A 100 -17.13 8.50 -12.53
CA GLY A 100 -17.15 9.63 -11.59
C GLY A 100 -16.99 9.23 -10.12
N LYS A 101 -16.68 7.95 -9.84
CA LYS A 101 -16.40 7.45 -8.50
C LYS A 101 -14.92 7.14 -8.35
N TYR A 102 -14.36 7.59 -7.24
CA TYR A 102 -13.03 7.17 -6.82
C TYR A 102 -13.13 5.86 -6.07
N PHE A 103 -12.30 4.90 -6.42
CA PHE A 103 -12.17 3.64 -5.72
C PHE A 103 -10.71 3.47 -5.27
N SER A 104 -10.48 2.73 -4.19
CA SER A 104 -9.15 2.44 -3.69
C SER A 104 -8.78 0.98 -3.96
N MET A 105 -7.54 0.75 -4.38
CA MET A 105 -7.00 -0.57 -4.69
C MET A 105 -5.58 -0.76 -4.13
N CYS A 106 -5.19 -2.00 -3.88
CA CYS A 106 -3.87 -2.34 -3.38
C CYS A 106 -2.80 -2.17 -4.46
N GLN A 107 -1.95 -1.16 -4.35
CA GLN A 107 -0.87 -0.90 -5.31
C GLN A 107 0.51 -0.99 -4.63
N PRO A 108 1.56 -1.38 -5.36
CA PRO A 108 2.92 -1.23 -4.87
C PRO A 108 3.19 0.25 -4.63
N ASN A 109 3.98 0.53 -3.59
CA ASN A 109 4.33 1.91 -3.33
C ASN A 109 5.32 2.41 -4.38
N GLU A 110 5.02 3.56 -4.98
CA GLU A 110 5.98 4.25 -5.86
C GLU A 110 7.04 5.03 -5.05
N GLY A 111 6.84 5.15 -3.74
CA GLY A 111 7.80 5.74 -2.81
C GLY A 111 7.22 5.99 -1.43
N CYS A 112 8.08 6.05 -0.42
CA CYS A 112 7.65 6.41 0.93
C CYS A 112 7.23 7.89 1.03
N ALA A 113 6.38 8.21 2.01
CA ALA A 113 6.02 9.58 2.32
C ALA A 113 7.29 10.40 2.63
N LYS A 114 7.28 11.65 2.17
CA LYS A 114 8.34 12.62 2.48
C LYS A 114 8.29 13.00 3.96
N LEU A 115 9.38 13.58 4.47
CA LEU A 115 9.39 14.20 5.79
C LEU A 115 8.22 15.19 5.92
N TYR A 116 7.50 15.13 7.04
CA TYR A 116 6.26 15.84 7.35
C TYR A 116 5.02 15.47 6.53
N GLY A 117 5.13 14.51 5.60
CA GLY A 117 3.99 13.95 4.88
C GLY A 117 3.15 13.01 5.74
N GLN A 118 1.88 12.82 5.35
CA GLN A 118 1.02 11.84 5.99
C GLN A 118 1.50 10.42 5.64
N CYS A 119 1.61 9.57 6.64
CA CYS A 119 2.06 8.18 6.52
C CYS A 119 1.06 7.19 7.15
N GLY A 120 -0.08 7.66 7.62
CA GLY A 120 -1.08 6.81 8.25
C GLY A 120 -2.30 7.58 8.71
N GLY A 121 -3.25 6.85 9.26
CA GLY A 121 -4.55 7.35 9.68
C GLY A 121 -5.69 6.47 9.18
N LYS A 122 -6.79 6.44 9.91
CA LYS A 122 -8.01 5.75 9.50
C LYS A 122 -8.55 6.36 8.21
N GLY A 123 -8.78 5.52 7.21
CA GLY A 123 -9.18 5.96 5.86
C GLY A 123 -8.07 6.59 5.02
N PHE A 124 -6.81 6.62 5.48
CA PHE A 124 -5.69 7.10 4.69
C PHE A 124 -5.30 6.06 3.62
N SER A 125 -5.47 6.44 2.35
CA SER A 125 -5.13 5.63 1.18
C SER A 125 -3.80 6.09 0.55
N GLY A 126 -2.70 5.98 1.31
CA GLY A 126 -1.38 6.43 0.90
C GLY A 126 -0.21 5.63 1.50
N PRO A 127 1.04 6.06 1.25
CA PRO A 127 2.24 5.34 1.67
C PRO A 127 2.32 5.22 3.19
N SER A 128 2.46 4.00 3.73
CA SER A 128 2.61 3.79 5.18
C SER A 128 4.06 3.81 5.69
N CYS A 129 5.00 4.11 4.81
CA CYS A 129 6.42 4.23 5.14
C CYS A 129 6.88 5.67 4.95
N CYS A 130 7.94 6.05 5.67
CA CYS A 130 8.59 7.34 5.56
C CYS A 130 9.97 7.17 4.92
N GLY A 131 10.32 8.03 3.97
CA GLY A 131 11.63 7.98 3.31
C GLY A 131 12.76 8.41 4.24
N ASN A 132 14.01 8.11 3.88
CA ASN A 132 15.22 8.61 4.56
C ASN A 132 15.31 8.30 6.06
N ASN A 133 14.96 7.08 6.49
CA ASN A 133 14.98 6.65 7.90
C ASN A 133 14.14 7.54 8.84
N ASN A 134 13.13 8.22 8.30
CA ASN A 134 12.15 8.93 9.10
C ASN A 134 11.14 7.92 9.68
N ALA A 135 10.46 8.31 10.76
CA ALA A 135 9.50 7.46 11.44
C ALA A 135 8.09 8.01 11.28
N CYS A 136 7.12 7.11 11.10
CA CYS A 136 5.72 7.48 11.05
C CYS A 136 5.19 7.64 12.47
N LYS A 137 4.99 8.89 12.91
CA LYS A 137 4.46 9.20 14.23
C LYS A 137 2.95 9.38 14.14
N HIS A 138 2.19 8.59 14.90
CA HIS A 138 0.76 8.80 15.07
C HIS A 138 0.51 10.11 15.81
N GLN A 139 -0.34 10.97 15.25
CA GLN A 139 -0.84 12.16 15.94
C GLN A 139 -2.22 11.87 16.49
N ASP A 140 -3.12 11.35 15.63
CA ASP A 140 -4.49 10.98 15.97
C ASP A 140 -4.92 9.70 15.24
N GLU A 141 -6.12 9.18 15.54
CA GLU A 141 -6.71 8.02 14.86
C GLU A 141 -6.75 8.20 13.33
N TRP A 142 -6.97 9.44 12.87
CA TRP A 142 -7.16 9.78 11.46
C TRP A 142 -5.89 10.29 10.77
N TYR A 143 -4.81 10.53 11.52
CA TYR A 143 -3.62 11.19 11.00
C TYR A 143 -2.33 10.70 11.67
N ALA A 144 -1.38 10.24 10.85
CA ALA A 144 -0.01 9.98 11.25
C ALA A 144 0.95 10.69 10.29
N GLN A 145 2.03 11.25 10.81
CA GLN A 145 2.96 12.10 10.09
C GLN A 145 4.39 11.54 10.13
N CYS A 146 5.10 11.60 8.99
CA CYS A 146 6.52 11.33 8.95
C CYS A 146 7.29 12.42 9.68
N VAL A 147 7.99 12.05 10.74
CA VAL A 147 8.86 12.96 11.50
C VAL A 147 10.28 12.40 11.51
N PRO A 148 11.30 13.22 11.85
CA PRO A 148 12.64 12.70 12.04
C PRO A 148 12.61 11.59 13.10
N ALA A 149 13.36 10.50 12.92
CA ALA A 149 13.32 9.37 13.86
C ALA A 149 13.57 9.80 15.32
N SER A 150 14.42 10.82 15.53
CA SER A 150 14.66 11.42 16.85
C SER A 150 13.41 11.99 17.54
N HIS A 151 12.40 12.40 16.78
CA HIS A 151 11.15 12.98 17.28
C HIS A 151 10.03 11.96 17.45
N ALA A 152 10.09 10.82 16.75
CA ALA A 152 9.14 9.73 16.96
C ALA A 152 9.45 8.93 18.24
N MET A 153 10.74 8.81 18.59
CA MET A 153 11.19 8.17 19.83
C MET A 153 10.82 8.95 21.10
N ALA A 154 10.36 10.20 20.95
CA ALA A 154 9.98 11.04 22.07
C ALA A 154 8.54 10.81 22.57
N SER A 155 7.69 10.05 21.86
CA SER A 155 6.28 9.85 22.28
C SER A 155 5.88 8.41 22.62
N GLU A 156 6.78 7.42 22.47
CA GLU A 156 6.50 6.01 22.84
C GLU A 156 7.50 5.45 23.87
N ALA A 157 8.45 6.27 24.33
CA ALA A 157 9.23 6.00 25.51
C ALA A 157 9.05 7.19 26.46
N SER A 158 7.95 7.20 27.23
CA SER A 158 7.85 8.14 28.36
C SER A 158 8.96 7.89 29.38
N CYS A 159 9.63 6.73 29.31
CA CYS A 159 10.71 6.37 30.18
C CYS A 159 11.84 5.61 29.48
N THR A 160 13.04 5.76 30.03
CA THR A 160 14.18 4.91 29.69
C THR A 160 14.25 3.76 30.68
N ASN A 161 14.31 2.52 30.18
CA ASN A 161 14.46 1.33 31.02
C ASN A 161 15.89 1.23 31.57
N VAL A 162 16.04 1.33 32.88
CA VAL A 162 17.31 1.21 33.60
C VAL A 162 17.26 -0.02 34.49
N SER A 163 18.07 -1.03 34.17
CA SER A 163 18.24 -2.22 35.03
C SER A 163 19.33 -1.97 36.06
N VAL A 164 19.00 -2.17 37.33
CA VAL A 164 19.96 -2.14 38.45
C VAL A 164 20.34 -3.58 38.80
N GLU A 165 21.63 -3.88 38.80
CA GLU A 165 22.12 -5.23 39.14
C GLU A 165 21.69 -5.62 40.56
N GLY A 166 20.93 -6.72 40.67
CA GLY A 166 20.44 -7.24 41.96
C GLY A 166 19.13 -6.61 42.46
N ASP A 167 18.45 -5.82 41.65
CA ASP A 167 17.13 -5.23 41.94
C ASP A 167 16.18 -5.40 40.75
N ALA A 168 15.32 -4.42 40.44
CA ALA A 168 14.39 -4.43 39.29
C ALA A 168 14.88 -3.59 38.09
N THR A 169 14.14 -3.69 36.98
CA THR A 169 14.22 -2.76 35.85
C THR A 169 13.25 -1.62 36.07
N TYR A 170 13.76 -0.39 36.04
CA TYR A 170 13.01 0.81 36.36
C TYR A 170 12.73 1.63 35.10
N CYS A 171 11.48 2.07 34.97
CA CYS A 171 11.03 3.00 33.95
C CYS A 171 11.29 4.43 34.43
N ILE A 172 12.41 5.03 34.03
CA ILE A 172 12.80 6.39 34.45
C ILE A 172 12.28 7.43 33.45
N GLU A 173 11.33 8.24 33.89
CA GLU A 173 10.82 9.39 33.13
C GLU A 173 11.80 10.58 33.21
N GLY A 174 12.37 10.95 32.07
CA GLY A 174 13.34 12.04 31.94
C GLY A 174 14.81 11.59 31.88
N ALA A 175 15.73 12.54 32.07
CA ALA A 175 17.16 12.28 31.97
C ALA A 175 17.68 11.43 33.15
N ILE A 176 18.23 10.26 32.84
CA ILE A 176 18.83 9.34 33.82
C ILE A 176 19.97 10.04 34.55
N CYS A 177 20.14 9.72 35.82
CA CYS A 177 21.18 10.31 36.63
C CYS A 177 22.60 10.08 36.10
N GLY A 178 23.39 11.15 36.08
CA GLY A 178 24.72 11.18 35.49
C GLY A 178 25.12 12.62 35.14
N GLY A 179 25.85 12.81 34.02
CA GLY A 179 26.33 14.14 33.62
C GLY A 179 25.26 15.11 33.11
N ALA A 180 24.04 14.64 32.83
CA ALA A 180 22.97 15.45 32.23
C ALA A 180 21.57 15.22 32.86
N GLY A 181 21.48 14.48 33.98
CA GLY A 181 20.20 14.15 34.60
C GLY A 181 20.31 13.86 36.10
N ASP A 182 19.17 13.93 36.79
CA ASP A 182 19.07 13.82 38.26
C ASP A 182 18.13 12.67 38.71
N LYS A 183 17.53 11.95 37.76
CA LYS A 183 16.57 10.88 38.04
C LYS A 183 17.31 9.53 38.10
N CYS A 184 17.64 9.10 39.32
CA CYS A 184 18.15 7.74 39.56
C CYS A 184 17.04 6.81 40.05
N PRO A 185 17.05 5.53 39.66
CA PRO A 185 16.36 4.50 40.41
C PRO A 185 16.92 4.42 41.84
N LYS A 186 16.07 4.41 42.87
CA LYS A 186 16.48 4.17 44.25
C LYS A 186 16.15 2.75 44.66
N LYS A 187 17.00 2.19 45.52
CA LYS A 187 16.78 0.86 46.10
C LYS A 187 15.44 0.83 46.86
N GLY A 188 14.50 0.02 46.38
CA GLY A 188 13.17 -0.13 46.96
C GLY A 188 12.06 0.71 46.32
N ASP A 189 12.34 1.40 45.21
CA ASP A 189 11.28 1.96 44.37
C ASP A 189 10.46 0.81 43.75
N VAL A 190 9.15 1.01 43.55
CA VAL A 190 8.28 -0.03 42.96
C VAL A 190 8.33 0.13 41.43
N ALA A 191 8.63 -0.96 40.72
CA ALA A 191 8.66 -1.05 39.26
C ALA A 191 7.28 -0.90 38.62
#